data_AF-A0A4Q9MI82-F1
#
_entry.id   AF-A0A4Q9MI82-F1
#
_cell.length_a   1.000
_cell.length_b   1.000
_cell.length_c   1.000
_cell.angle_alpha   90.00
_cell.angle_beta   90.00
_cell.angle_gamma   90.00
#
_symmetry.space_group_name_H-M   'P 1'
#
loop_
_entity.id
_entity.type
_entity.pdbx_description
1 polymer ?
#
loop_
_entity_poly.entity_id
_entity_poly.type
_entity_poly.pdbx_seq_one_letter_code
_entity_poly.pdbx_strand_id
1 'polypeptide(L)'
;MEVGTQNIAKLEPFLLMSKGAKGAAAAKLIQDATTAPGVFVFAELLEQPNIQELSGHEQHNRFYSLLQLFSYKTYPDYLQYKDALPPLNEAQITKLKQLTLVSLAQDRRILPYDQLLRDLEMPTIRDLEDLIIDAIYLDIVKGKLDQREQQFEIEYTMGRDLEPGKLEQLLVSLQNWASTTSAILATLDDKLSEISNRTATSKKYKEAYEKQYQATLKEVVDKQKEQRNANKPPVYTGRTGLTAAGRAELANQRAREEAEQREREKAQRKEAEEDKDSMDVDEPTDSKGKGRKPSVSDSSQGQQRKRNRV
;
A
#
# COMPACT_ATOMS: atom_id res chain seq x y z
N MET A 1 -17.38 3.89 -3.78
CA MET A 1 -17.95 4.90 -4.70
C MET A 1 -19.39 5.32 -4.34
N GLU A 2 -20.00 4.82 -3.26
CA GLU A 2 -21.43 5.09 -2.94
C GLU A 2 -21.67 6.31 -2.03
N VAL A 3 -20.62 6.96 -1.51
CA VAL A 3 -20.77 8.03 -0.51
C VAL A 3 -21.24 9.34 -1.14
N GLY A 4 -20.75 9.68 -2.35
CA GLY A 4 -21.16 10.89 -3.06
C GLY A 4 -22.61 10.85 -3.59
N THR A 5 -23.11 9.67 -3.93
CA THR A 5 -24.45 9.50 -4.53
C THR A 5 -25.59 9.65 -3.51
N GLN A 6 -25.36 9.29 -2.24
CA GLN A 6 -26.39 9.44 -1.19
C GLN A 6 -26.68 10.92 -0.87
N ASN A 7 -25.64 11.77 -0.89
CA ASN A 7 -25.80 13.20 -0.66
C ASN A 7 -26.61 13.87 -1.77
N ILE A 8 -26.38 13.48 -3.03
CA ILE A 8 -27.11 13.99 -4.19
C ILE A 8 -28.59 13.57 -4.13
N ALA A 9 -28.88 12.30 -3.78
CA ALA A 9 -30.26 11.82 -3.65
C ALA A 9 -31.07 12.58 -2.59
N LYS A 10 -30.41 13.03 -1.51
CA LYS A 10 -31.04 13.86 -0.48
C LYS A 10 -31.19 15.33 -0.90
N LEU A 11 -30.40 15.79 -1.86
CA LEU A 11 -30.46 17.14 -2.42
C LEU A 11 -31.54 17.28 -3.51
N GLU A 12 -31.85 16.22 -4.25
CA GLU A 12 -32.84 16.23 -5.35
C GLU A 12 -34.19 16.87 -4.99
N PRO A 13 -34.83 16.58 -3.84
CA PRO A 13 -36.09 17.22 -3.46
C PRO A 13 -35.93 18.74 -3.26
N PHE A 14 -34.82 19.18 -2.69
CA PHE A 14 -34.52 20.60 -2.48
C PHE A 14 -34.20 21.30 -3.81
N LEU A 15 -33.55 20.63 -4.75
CA LEU A 15 -33.33 21.17 -6.10
C LEU A 15 -34.64 21.29 -6.89
N LEU A 16 -35.57 20.34 -6.71
CA LEU A 16 -36.87 20.44 -7.36
C LEU A 16 -37.69 21.61 -6.80
N MET A 17 -37.68 21.77 -5.48
CA MET A 17 -38.35 22.88 -4.81
C MET A 17 -37.69 24.23 -5.15
N SER A 18 -36.37 24.29 -5.31
CA SER A 18 -35.66 25.54 -5.60
C SER A 18 -35.99 26.07 -6.99
N LYS A 19 -36.35 25.23 -7.96
CA LYS A 19 -36.80 25.65 -9.30
C LYS A 19 -38.10 26.48 -9.27
N GLY A 20 -38.99 26.20 -8.31
CA GLY A 20 -40.27 26.91 -8.15
C GLY A 20 -40.28 27.98 -7.04
N ALA A 21 -39.32 27.95 -6.13
CA ALA A 21 -39.26 28.84 -4.99
C ALA A 21 -38.57 30.17 -5.33
N LYS A 22 -39.22 31.30 -5.02
CA LYS A 22 -38.67 32.67 -5.16
C LYS A 22 -38.70 33.42 -3.82
N GLY A 23 -37.70 34.28 -3.59
CA GLY A 23 -37.65 35.17 -2.43
C GLY A 23 -37.72 34.43 -1.08
N ALA A 24 -38.77 34.71 -0.30
CA ALA A 24 -38.98 34.12 1.02
C ALA A 24 -39.07 32.58 1.02
N ALA A 25 -39.58 31.96 -0.06
CA ALA A 25 -39.61 30.51 -0.18
C ALA A 25 -38.20 29.92 -0.36
N ALA A 26 -37.34 30.62 -1.10
CA ALA A 26 -35.95 30.21 -1.29
C ALA A 26 -35.12 30.44 -0.01
N ALA A 27 -35.41 31.48 0.78
CA ALA A 27 -34.80 31.67 2.09
C ALA A 27 -35.16 30.54 3.08
N LYS A 28 -36.44 30.12 3.11
CA LYS A 28 -36.86 28.94 3.88
C LYS A 28 -36.21 27.66 3.39
N LEU A 29 -36.10 27.49 2.08
CA LEU A 29 -35.43 26.32 1.49
C LEU A 29 -33.95 26.25 1.89
N ILE A 30 -33.24 27.38 1.93
CA ILE A 30 -31.86 27.43 2.45
C ILE A 30 -31.83 27.02 3.91
N GLN A 31 -32.77 27.50 4.73
CA GLN A 31 -32.85 27.10 6.14
C GLN A 31 -33.14 25.60 6.32
N ASP A 32 -34.04 25.05 5.51
CA ASP A 32 -34.38 23.63 5.53
C ASP A 32 -33.22 22.76 5.03
N ALA A 33 -32.55 23.17 3.94
CA ALA A 33 -31.39 22.47 3.38
C ALA A 33 -30.17 22.51 4.31
N THR A 34 -29.94 23.64 4.99
CA THR A 34 -28.86 23.74 5.98
C THR A 34 -29.18 22.95 7.25
N THR A 35 -30.46 22.79 7.61
CA THR A 35 -30.88 21.97 8.77
C THR A 35 -30.90 20.47 8.46
N ALA A 36 -31.12 20.08 7.20
CA ALA A 36 -31.24 18.67 6.81
C ALA A 36 -29.94 17.87 7.05
N PRO A 37 -29.98 16.76 7.82
CA PRO A 37 -28.83 15.90 8.02
C PRO A 37 -28.51 15.09 6.76
N GLY A 38 -27.23 15.02 6.38
CA GLY A 38 -26.80 14.29 5.18
C GLY A 38 -26.75 15.11 3.88
N VAL A 39 -27.03 16.42 3.94
CA VAL A 39 -26.84 17.33 2.79
C VAL A 39 -25.64 18.22 3.08
N PHE A 40 -24.46 17.86 2.58
CA PHE A 40 -23.22 18.58 2.87
C PHE A 40 -22.60 19.26 1.63
N VAL A 41 -23.24 19.09 0.48
CA VAL A 41 -22.86 19.68 -0.81
C VAL A 41 -23.98 20.65 -1.19
N PHE A 42 -23.61 21.90 -1.42
CA PHE A 42 -24.55 22.99 -1.74
C PHE A 42 -24.20 23.70 -3.05
N ALA A 43 -23.16 23.25 -3.77
CA ALA A 43 -22.74 23.83 -5.03
C ALA A 43 -23.88 23.92 -6.06
N GLU A 44 -24.64 22.84 -6.26
CA GLU A 44 -25.75 22.82 -7.23
C GLU A 44 -26.90 23.74 -6.82
N LEU A 45 -27.06 23.96 -5.51
CA LEU A 45 -28.06 24.86 -4.97
C LEU A 45 -27.63 26.32 -5.16
N LEU A 46 -26.35 26.62 -4.98
CA LEU A 46 -25.78 27.96 -5.17
C LEU A 46 -25.76 28.39 -6.65
N GLU A 47 -25.62 27.43 -7.56
CA GLU A 47 -25.66 27.67 -9.01
C GLU A 47 -27.06 28.00 -9.54
N GLN A 48 -28.13 27.73 -8.77
CA GLN A 48 -29.49 28.04 -9.22
C GLN A 48 -29.72 29.56 -9.35
N PRO A 49 -30.30 30.04 -10.47
CA PRO A 49 -30.53 31.47 -10.69
C PRO A 49 -31.47 32.07 -9.64
N ASN A 50 -32.46 31.30 -9.17
CA ASN A 50 -33.40 31.72 -8.14
C ASN A 50 -32.72 32.04 -6.79
N ILE A 51 -31.55 31.45 -6.53
CA ILE A 51 -30.76 31.66 -5.31
C ILE A 51 -29.73 32.77 -5.52
N GLN A 52 -29.20 32.92 -6.73
CA GLN A 52 -28.37 34.07 -7.09
C GLN A 52 -29.16 35.38 -7.06
N GLU A 53 -30.43 35.37 -7.45
CA GLU A 53 -31.33 36.53 -7.35
C GLU A 53 -31.53 37.01 -5.89
N LEU A 54 -31.37 36.13 -4.89
CA LEU A 54 -31.47 36.50 -3.47
C LEU A 54 -30.33 37.41 -3.02
N SER A 55 -29.17 37.37 -3.69
CA SER A 55 -28.04 38.26 -3.38
C SER A 55 -28.40 39.73 -3.61
N GLY A 56 -29.35 40.02 -4.50
CA GLY A 56 -29.82 41.37 -4.80
C GLY A 56 -30.86 41.92 -3.81
N HIS A 57 -31.42 41.09 -2.92
CA HIS A 57 -32.46 41.50 -1.98
C HIS A 57 -31.88 41.74 -0.57
N GLU A 58 -31.96 42.97 -0.04
CA GLU A 58 -31.41 43.36 1.27
C GLU A 58 -31.86 42.46 2.45
N GLN A 59 -33.08 41.94 2.41
CA GLN A 59 -33.64 41.08 3.47
C GLN A 59 -33.19 39.61 3.36
N HIS A 60 -32.78 39.15 2.17
CA HIS A 60 -32.46 37.75 1.91
C HIS A 60 -30.98 37.50 1.63
N ASN A 61 -30.19 38.57 1.44
CA ASN A 61 -28.74 38.51 1.28
C ASN A 61 -28.03 37.81 2.47
N ARG A 62 -28.60 37.92 3.69
CA ARG A 62 -28.08 37.21 4.87
C ARG A 62 -28.16 35.69 4.74
N PHE A 63 -29.20 35.17 4.08
CA PHE A 63 -29.35 33.72 3.83
C PHE A 63 -28.46 33.24 2.69
N TYR A 64 -28.22 34.09 1.68
CA TYR A 64 -27.23 33.80 0.64
C TYR A 64 -25.80 33.74 1.21
N SER A 65 -25.45 34.72 2.06
CA SER A 65 -24.18 34.73 2.79
C SER A 65 -24.02 33.51 3.70
N LEU A 66 -25.12 33.04 4.29
CA LEU A 66 -25.13 31.80 5.06
C LEU A 66 -24.83 30.59 4.18
N LEU A 67 -25.46 30.47 3.02
CA LEU A 67 -25.18 29.38 2.08
C LEU A 67 -23.71 29.40 1.62
N GLN A 68 -23.17 30.57 1.32
CA GLN A 68 -21.76 30.75 0.95
C GLN A 68 -20.80 30.37 2.09
N LEU A 69 -21.20 30.61 3.34
CA LEU A 69 -20.44 30.18 4.51
C LEU A 69 -20.44 28.66 4.62
N PHE A 70 -21.59 28.00 4.45
CA PHE A 70 -21.70 26.53 4.49
C PHE A 70 -20.93 25.85 3.35
N SER A 71 -20.88 26.46 2.17
CA SER A 71 -20.14 25.91 1.03
C SER A 71 -18.62 26.10 1.17
N TYR A 72 -18.15 27.29 1.56
CA TYR A 72 -16.72 27.63 1.44
C TYR A 72 -15.99 27.92 2.74
N LYS A 73 -16.68 28.35 3.80
CA LYS A 73 -16.05 28.87 5.02
C LYS A 73 -16.14 27.89 6.19
N THR A 74 -15.48 28.23 7.28
CA THR A 74 -15.34 27.37 8.46
C THR A 74 -16.06 27.95 9.69
N TYR A 75 -16.20 27.15 10.74
CA TYR A 75 -16.76 27.57 12.01
C TYR A 75 -16.07 28.80 12.65
N PRO A 76 -14.72 28.95 12.66
CA PRO A 76 -14.09 30.17 13.16
C PRO A 76 -14.43 31.40 12.31
N ASP A 77 -14.68 31.24 11.01
CA ASP A 77 -15.17 32.35 10.18
C ASP A 77 -16.59 32.74 10.61
N TYR A 78 -17.45 31.78 10.92
CA TYR A 78 -18.79 32.06 11.43
C TYR A 78 -18.77 32.91 12.71
N LEU A 79 -17.82 32.65 13.61
CA LEU A 79 -17.62 33.45 14.81
C LEU A 79 -17.31 34.92 14.52
N GLN A 80 -16.57 35.20 13.44
CA GLN A 80 -16.23 36.55 13.01
C GLN A 80 -17.41 37.26 12.30
N TYR A 81 -18.26 36.51 11.60
CA TYR A 81 -19.40 37.04 10.84
C TYR A 81 -20.75 36.91 11.56
N LYS A 82 -20.77 36.70 12.89
CA LYS A 82 -22.01 36.54 13.69
C LYS A 82 -23.01 37.68 13.49
N ASP A 83 -22.54 38.91 13.28
CA ASP A 83 -23.40 40.09 13.11
C ASP A 83 -24.02 40.20 11.71
N ALA A 84 -23.45 39.52 10.71
CA ALA A 84 -23.91 39.55 9.32
C ALA A 84 -24.90 38.40 9.00
N LEU A 85 -25.06 37.44 9.91
CA LEU A 85 -25.78 36.19 9.66
C LEU A 85 -27.06 36.06 10.50
N PRO A 86 -28.07 35.32 10.01
CA PRO A 86 -29.23 34.97 10.82
C PRO A 86 -28.84 34.05 11.99
N PRO A 87 -29.61 34.04 13.10
CA PRO A 87 -29.34 33.12 14.21
C PRO A 87 -29.43 31.67 13.73
N LEU A 88 -28.32 30.93 13.88
CA LEU A 88 -28.25 29.51 13.54
C LEU A 88 -28.95 28.64 14.59
N ASN A 89 -29.55 27.56 14.11
CA ASN A 89 -30.06 26.48 14.94
C ASN A 89 -28.91 25.57 15.41
N GLU A 90 -29.09 24.86 16.52
CA GLU A 90 -28.08 23.95 17.09
C GLU A 90 -27.64 22.88 16.07
N ALA A 91 -28.59 22.31 15.32
CA ALA A 91 -28.30 21.36 14.24
C ALA A 91 -27.40 21.95 13.13
N GLN A 92 -27.59 23.23 12.80
CA GLN A 92 -26.78 23.92 11.80
C GLN A 92 -25.37 24.19 12.32
N ILE A 93 -25.22 24.47 13.61
CA ILE A 93 -23.92 24.64 14.28
C ILE A 93 -23.14 23.32 14.26
N THR A 94 -23.77 22.21 14.64
CA THR A 94 -23.14 20.88 14.61
C THR A 94 -22.71 20.52 13.18
N LYS A 95 -23.55 20.82 12.18
CA LYS A 95 -23.22 20.61 10.77
C LYS A 95 -22.04 21.45 10.30
N LEU A 96 -21.97 22.72 10.70
CA LEU A 96 -20.86 23.59 10.37
C LEU A 96 -19.55 23.11 11.01
N LYS A 97 -19.62 22.59 12.24
CA LYS A 97 -18.51 21.94 12.93
C LYS A 97 -18.04 20.67 12.18
N GLN A 98 -18.97 19.83 11.73
CA GLN A 98 -18.66 18.66 10.89
C GLN A 98 -18.00 19.06 9.55
N LEU A 99 -18.50 20.10 8.88
CA LEU A 99 -17.90 20.61 7.64
C LEU A 99 -16.51 21.23 7.84
N THR A 100 -16.30 21.86 9.00
CA THR A 100 -14.98 22.37 9.40
C THR A 100 -14.01 21.23 9.63
N LEU A 101 -14.45 20.15 10.28
CA LEU A 101 -13.67 18.93 10.43
C LEU A 101 -13.27 18.34 9.06
N VAL A 102 -14.21 18.27 8.10
CA VAL A 102 -13.90 17.81 6.73
C VAL A 102 -12.85 18.69 6.06
N SER A 103 -12.95 20.01 6.23
CA SER A 103 -12.00 20.96 5.63
C SER A 103 -10.60 20.77 6.21
N LEU A 104 -10.50 20.60 7.54
CA LEU A 104 -9.22 20.32 8.20
C LEU A 104 -8.65 18.95 7.77
N ALA A 105 -9.54 17.98 7.58
CA ALA A 105 -9.16 16.64 7.14
C ALA A 105 -8.72 16.58 5.66
N GLN A 106 -9.14 17.55 4.84
CA GLN A 106 -8.63 17.73 3.48
C GLN A 106 -7.18 18.22 3.46
N ASP A 107 -6.81 19.09 4.40
CA ASP A 107 -5.46 19.66 4.47
C ASP A 107 -4.46 18.72 5.15
N ARG A 108 -4.90 17.97 6.16
CA ARG A 108 -4.04 17.10 6.97
C ARG A 108 -4.71 15.76 7.27
N ARG A 109 -3.97 14.68 7.02
CA ARG A 109 -4.39 13.30 7.33
C ARG A 109 -4.42 13.01 8.84
N ILE A 110 -3.52 13.64 9.60
CA ILE A 110 -3.39 13.44 11.05
C ILE A 110 -3.77 14.76 11.71
N LEU A 111 -4.85 14.75 12.50
CA LEU A 111 -5.35 15.93 13.19
C LEU A 111 -5.16 15.79 14.71
N PRO A 112 -4.37 16.67 15.35
CA PRO A 112 -4.26 16.68 16.80
C PRO A 112 -5.52 17.27 17.44
N TYR A 113 -5.93 16.71 18.57
CA TYR A 113 -7.14 17.14 19.29
C TYR A 113 -7.06 18.61 19.72
N ASP A 114 -5.88 19.11 20.10
CA ASP A 114 -5.68 20.51 20.48
C ASP A 114 -6.02 21.50 19.35
N GLN A 115 -5.79 21.12 18.09
CA GLN A 115 -6.15 21.95 16.95
C GLN A 115 -7.67 21.90 16.74
N LEU A 116 -8.25 20.70 16.81
CA LEU A 116 -9.69 20.51 16.67
C LEU A 116 -10.49 21.25 17.76
N LEU A 117 -10.06 21.18 19.02
CA LEU A 117 -10.72 21.88 20.13
C LEU A 117 -10.70 23.40 19.94
N ARG A 118 -9.59 23.94 19.42
CA ARG A 118 -9.45 25.37 19.12
C ARG A 118 -10.33 25.79 17.95
N ASP A 119 -10.30 25.04 16.86
CA ASP A 119 -10.99 25.40 15.62
C ASP A 119 -12.51 25.18 15.71
N LEU A 120 -12.97 24.17 16.47
CA LEU A 120 -14.39 23.85 16.66
C LEU A 120 -15.01 24.49 17.93
N GLU A 121 -14.19 25.16 18.75
CA GLU A 121 -14.58 25.76 20.04
C GLU A 121 -15.42 24.79 20.90
N MET A 122 -14.85 23.60 21.14
CA MET A 122 -15.49 22.55 21.94
C MET A 122 -14.92 22.54 23.36
N PRO A 123 -15.77 22.42 24.39
CA PRO A 123 -15.31 22.48 25.78
C PRO A 123 -14.64 21.18 26.26
N THR A 124 -15.04 20.03 25.70
CA THR A 124 -14.59 18.71 26.17
C THR A 124 -14.11 17.84 25.03
N ILE A 125 -13.11 16.99 25.30
CA ILE A 125 -12.66 15.94 24.38
C ILE A 125 -13.79 14.96 24.06
N ARG A 126 -14.64 14.62 25.04
CA ARG A 126 -15.79 13.73 24.81
C ARG A 126 -16.76 14.28 23.76
N ASP A 127 -17.09 15.56 23.84
CA ASP A 127 -18.01 16.18 22.88
C ASP A 127 -17.40 16.23 21.47
N LEU A 128 -16.06 16.36 21.37
CA LEU A 128 -15.34 16.25 20.11
C LEU A 128 -15.39 14.82 19.56
N GLU A 129 -15.14 13.82 20.41
CA GLU A 129 -15.20 12.40 20.02
C GLU A 129 -16.62 12.03 19.56
N ASP A 130 -17.67 12.46 20.27
CA ASP A 130 -19.06 12.25 19.89
C ASP A 130 -19.38 12.88 18.52
N LEU A 131 -18.89 14.11 18.26
CA LEU A 131 -19.07 14.77 16.96
C LEU A 131 -18.33 14.04 15.82
N ILE A 132 -17.14 13.51 16.09
CA ILE A 132 -16.38 12.71 15.11
C ILE A 132 -17.11 11.39 14.86
N ILE A 133 -17.62 10.74 15.90
CA ILE A 133 -18.40 9.51 15.81
C ILE A 133 -19.66 9.73 14.98
N ASP A 134 -20.39 10.82 15.22
CA ASP A 134 -21.55 11.21 14.42
C ASP A 134 -21.17 11.45 12.95
N ALA A 135 -20.03 12.11 12.70
CA ALA A 135 -19.54 12.31 11.34
C ALA A 135 -19.18 10.99 10.63
N ILE A 136 -18.67 10.00 11.37
CA ILE A 136 -18.42 8.65 10.86
C ILE A 136 -19.73 7.92 10.57
N TYR A 137 -20.74 8.03 11.44
CA TYR A 137 -22.06 7.43 11.22
C TYR A 137 -22.79 8.02 10.02
N LEU A 138 -22.55 9.30 9.73
CA LEU A 138 -23.08 9.98 8.55
C LEU A 138 -22.23 9.71 7.28
N ASP A 139 -21.22 8.84 7.35
CA ASP A 139 -20.29 8.47 6.28
C ASP A 139 -19.52 9.68 5.69
N ILE A 140 -19.41 10.78 6.44
CA ILE A 140 -18.71 12.00 6.03
C ILE A 140 -17.20 11.79 6.07
N VAL A 141 -16.72 11.16 7.15
CA VAL A 141 -15.30 10.91 7.39
C VAL A 141 -15.14 9.44 7.78
N LYS A 142 -14.06 8.82 7.32
CA LYS A 142 -13.61 7.50 7.80
C LYS A 142 -12.23 7.67 8.38
N GLY A 143 -12.03 7.16 9.58
CA GLY A 143 -10.79 7.32 10.31
C GLY A 143 -10.79 6.55 11.62
N LYS A 144 -9.67 6.62 12.32
CA LYS A 144 -9.46 6.01 13.64
C LYS A 144 -9.10 7.09 14.65
N LEU A 145 -9.72 7.00 15.81
CA LEU A 145 -9.41 7.87 16.94
C LEU A 145 -8.30 7.21 17.76
N ASP A 146 -7.17 7.89 17.90
CA ASP A 146 -6.10 7.50 18.83
C ASP A 146 -6.16 8.40 20.07
N GLN A 147 -6.81 7.88 21.12
CA GLN A 147 -6.95 8.60 22.38
C GLN A 147 -5.63 8.69 23.16
N ARG A 148 -4.65 7.81 22.91
CA ARG A 148 -3.37 7.81 23.62
C ARG A 148 -2.47 8.91 23.10
N GLU A 149 -2.43 9.10 21.79
CA GLU A 149 -1.65 10.19 21.15
C GLU A 149 -2.46 11.47 20.95
N GLN A 150 -3.73 11.48 21.36
CA GLN A 150 -4.67 12.60 21.21
C GLN A 150 -4.77 13.08 19.75
N GLN A 151 -4.89 12.13 18.83
CA GLN A 151 -4.87 12.37 17.40
C GLN A 151 -6.01 11.61 16.71
N PHE A 152 -6.53 12.22 15.66
CA PHE A 152 -7.48 11.60 14.75
C PHE A 152 -6.78 11.32 13.42
N GLU A 153 -6.69 10.04 13.06
CA GLU A 153 -6.15 9.61 11.77
C GLU A 153 -7.30 9.43 10.78
N ILE A 154 -7.25 10.18 9.69
CA ILE A 154 -8.24 10.14 8.63
C ILE A 154 -7.77 9.21 7.51
N GLU A 155 -8.65 8.30 7.11
CA GLU A 155 -8.46 7.43 5.95
C GLU A 155 -9.15 8.01 4.71
N TYR A 156 -10.36 8.54 4.89
CA TYR A 156 -11.17 9.09 3.82
C TYR A 156 -12.04 10.24 4.31
N THR A 157 -12.25 11.24 3.46
CA THR A 157 -13.17 12.35 3.69
C THR A 157 -14.04 12.54 2.47
N MET A 158 -15.30 12.90 2.68
CA MET A 158 -16.11 13.45 1.61
C MET A 158 -15.51 14.75 1.09
N GLY A 159 -15.63 15.00 -0.21
CA GLY A 159 -15.25 16.28 -0.79
C GLY A 159 -16.28 17.36 -0.43
N ARG A 160 -15.82 18.49 0.09
CA ARG A 160 -16.65 19.69 0.27
C ARG A 160 -16.73 20.50 -1.02
N ASP A 161 -17.72 21.40 -1.12
CA ASP A 161 -17.89 22.32 -2.23
C ASP A 161 -16.59 23.09 -2.55
N LEU A 162 -16.27 23.16 -3.83
CA LEU A 162 -15.11 23.87 -4.35
C LEU A 162 -15.48 25.31 -4.66
N GLU A 163 -14.66 26.24 -4.19
CA GLU A 163 -14.76 27.64 -4.56
C GLU A 163 -14.37 27.83 -6.03
N PRO A 164 -15.12 28.65 -6.80
CA PRO A 164 -14.77 28.94 -8.19
C PRO A 164 -13.36 29.55 -8.26
N GLY A 165 -12.42 28.82 -8.89
CA GLY A 165 -10.99 29.18 -8.99
C GLY A 165 -10.04 28.16 -8.36
N LYS A 166 -10.49 27.35 -7.38
CA LYS A 166 -9.65 26.28 -6.79
C LYS A 166 -9.51 25.04 -7.68
N LEU A 167 -10.36 24.92 -8.70
CA LEU A 167 -10.31 23.81 -9.66
C LEU A 167 -8.99 23.78 -10.44
N GLU A 168 -8.46 24.94 -10.82
CA GLU A 168 -7.18 25.02 -11.55
C GLU A 168 -6.02 24.57 -10.66
N GLN A 169 -6.03 24.94 -9.38
CA GLN A 169 -5.01 24.48 -8.42
C GLN A 169 -5.05 22.96 -8.21
N LEU A 170 -6.26 22.38 -8.20
CA LEU A 170 -6.44 20.93 -8.13
C LEU A 170 -5.89 20.23 -9.37
N LEU A 171 -6.17 20.78 -10.57
CA LEU A 171 -5.64 20.26 -11.83
C LEU A 171 -4.10 20.26 -11.82
N VAL A 172 -3.49 21.37 -11.40
CA VAL A 172 -2.02 21.48 -11.29
C VAL A 172 -1.47 20.46 -10.30
N SER A 173 -2.12 20.29 -9.14
CA SER A 173 -1.69 19.32 -8.13
C SER A 173 -1.77 17.87 -8.65
N LEU A 174 -2.84 17.52 -9.38
CA LEU A 174 -2.99 16.21 -10.02
C LEU A 174 -1.96 15.99 -11.13
N GLN A 175 -1.67 17.02 -11.93
CA GLN A 175 -0.66 16.94 -12.97
C GLN A 175 0.75 16.78 -12.38
N ASN A 176 1.05 17.48 -11.29
CA ASN A 176 2.31 17.32 -10.54
C ASN A 176 2.42 15.90 -9.98
N TRP A 177 1.35 15.35 -9.42
CA TRP A 177 1.33 13.97 -8.94
C TRP A 177 1.56 12.97 -10.06
N ALA A 178 0.87 13.10 -11.20
CA ALA A 178 1.05 12.24 -12.36
C ALA A 178 2.47 12.34 -12.96
N SER A 179 3.05 13.54 -13.01
CA SER A 179 4.44 13.74 -13.44
C SER A 179 5.42 13.10 -12.47
N THR A 180 5.19 13.23 -11.16
CA THR A 180 6.04 12.64 -10.12
C THR A 180 6.00 11.12 -10.16
N THR A 181 4.82 10.51 -10.27
CA THR A 181 4.69 9.05 -10.37
C THR A 181 5.32 8.52 -11.66
N SER A 182 5.17 9.23 -12.78
CA SER A 182 5.84 8.89 -14.04
C SER A 182 7.36 8.98 -13.94
N ALA A 183 7.89 10.01 -13.25
CA ALA A 183 9.32 10.16 -13.01
C ALA A 183 9.85 9.04 -12.10
N ILE A 184 9.12 8.65 -11.05
CA ILE A 184 9.49 7.53 -10.18
C ILE A 184 9.54 6.23 -10.99
N LEU A 185 8.53 5.96 -11.82
CA LEU A 185 8.51 4.79 -12.70
C LEU A 185 9.72 4.78 -13.65
N ALA A 186 10.05 5.91 -14.28
CA ALA A 186 11.23 6.02 -15.13
C ALA A 186 12.52 5.74 -14.35
N THR A 187 12.67 6.27 -13.14
CA THR A 187 13.85 5.97 -12.31
C THR A 187 13.94 4.50 -11.88
N LEU A 188 12.79 3.84 -11.67
CA LEU A 188 12.75 2.41 -11.37
C LEU A 188 13.14 1.57 -12.58
N ASP A 189 12.68 1.95 -13.78
CA ASP A 189 13.08 1.31 -15.04
C ASP A 189 14.57 1.48 -15.32
N ASP A 190 15.11 2.69 -15.09
CA ASP A 190 16.54 2.96 -15.19
C ASP A 190 17.34 2.09 -14.22
N LYS A 191 16.89 1.97 -12.96
CA LYS A 191 17.52 1.11 -11.95
C LYS A 191 17.44 -0.36 -12.33
N LEU A 192 16.33 -0.80 -12.92
CA LEU A 192 16.17 -2.17 -13.41
C LEU A 192 17.15 -2.44 -14.58
N SER A 193 17.32 -1.48 -15.48
CA SER A 193 18.28 -1.56 -16.59
C SER A 193 19.74 -1.56 -16.10
N GLU A 194 20.06 -0.77 -15.07
CA GLU A 194 21.37 -0.73 -14.44
C GLU A 194 21.68 -2.09 -13.80
N ILE A 195 20.72 -2.67 -13.08
CA ILE A 195 20.85 -3.98 -12.44
C ILE A 195 20.97 -5.09 -13.50
N SER A 196 20.19 -5.06 -14.57
CA SER A 196 20.26 -6.06 -15.64
C SER A 196 21.61 -6.00 -16.39
N ASN A 197 22.13 -4.79 -16.65
CA ASN A 197 23.45 -4.61 -17.25
C ASN A 197 24.57 -5.00 -16.27
N ARG A 198 24.44 -4.67 -14.99
CA ARG A 198 25.40 -5.07 -13.95
C ARG A 198 25.42 -6.58 -13.74
N THR A 199 24.28 -7.25 -13.78
CA THR A 199 24.21 -8.70 -13.67
C THR A 199 24.77 -9.38 -14.92
N ALA A 200 24.46 -8.86 -16.12
CA ALA A 200 25.02 -9.38 -17.38
C ALA A 200 26.55 -9.21 -17.45
N THR A 201 27.08 -8.04 -17.07
CA THR A 201 28.52 -7.80 -16.99
C THR A 201 29.17 -8.67 -15.92
N SER A 202 28.58 -8.76 -14.72
CA SER A 202 29.08 -9.64 -13.66
C SER A 202 29.10 -11.11 -14.09
N LYS A 203 28.10 -11.56 -14.85
CA LYS A 203 28.07 -12.91 -15.43
C LYS A 203 29.22 -13.10 -16.43
N LYS A 204 29.41 -12.17 -17.36
CA LYS A 204 30.53 -12.19 -18.32
C LYS A 204 31.90 -12.16 -17.63
N TYR A 205 32.07 -11.33 -16.60
CA TYR A 205 33.30 -11.29 -15.80
C TYR A 205 33.57 -12.61 -15.09
N LYS A 206 32.54 -13.22 -14.47
CA LYS A 206 32.67 -14.54 -13.86
C LYS A 206 33.03 -15.62 -14.88
N GLU A 207 32.38 -15.64 -16.04
CA GLU A 207 32.68 -16.59 -17.12
C GLU A 207 34.11 -16.42 -17.68
N ALA A 208 34.56 -15.18 -17.87
CA ALA A 208 35.91 -14.89 -18.32
C ALA A 208 36.96 -15.28 -17.27
N TYR A 209 36.69 -15.00 -15.99
CA TYR A 209 37.53 -15.39 -14.87
C TYR A 209 37.63 -16.92 -14.75
N GLU A 210 36.49 -17.62 -14.83
CA GLU A 210 36.43 -19.08 -14.81
C GLU A 210 37.24 -19.69 -15.96
N LYS A 211 37.13 -19.12 -17.17
CA LYS A 211 37.89 -19.56 -18.33
C LYS A 211 39.41 -19.38 -18.14
N GLN A 212 39.84 -18.24 -17.59
CA GLN A 212 41.25 -18.02 -17.26
C GLN A 212 41.74 -18.95 -16.16
N TYR A 213 40.93 -19.16 -15.13
CA TYR A 213 41.22 -20.08 -14.05
C TYR A 213 41.43 -21.51 -14.57
N GLN A 214 40.52 -22.02 -15.40
CA GLN A 214 40.65 -23.34 -16.02
C GLN A 214 41.86 -23.47 -16.93
N ALA A 215 42.20 -22.44 -17.71
CA ALA A 215 43.41 -22.44 -18.55
C ALA A 215 44.68 -22.53 -17.70
N THR A 216 44.76 -21.71 -16.63
CA THR A 216 45.89 -21.72 -15.69
C THR A 216 46.00 -23.08 -14.99
N LEU A 217 44.89 -23.67 -14.59
CA LEU A 217 44.84 -24.98 -13.94
C LEU A 217 45.34 -26.08 -14.88
N LYS A 218 44.94 -26.07 -16.15
CA LYS A 218 45.46 -26.98 -17.17
C LYS A 218 46.97 -26.82 -17.36
N GLU A 219 47.46 -25.58 -17.48
CA GLU A 219 48.91 -25.33 -17.61
C GLU A 219 49.71 -25.86 -16.42
N VAL A 220 49.20 -25.68 -15.20
CA VAL A 220 49.86 -26.20 -13.98
C VAL A 220 49.87 -27.73 -13.99
N VAL A 221 48.76 -28.37 -14.37
CA VAL A 221 48.68 -29.85 -14.47
C VAL A 221 49.62 -30.40 -15.54
N ASP A 222 49.69 -29.75 -16.70
CA ASP A 222 50.58 -30.18 -17.79
C ASP A 222 52.05 -29.97 -17.40
N LYS A 223 52.41 -28.85 -16.77
CA LYS A 223 53.75 -28.65 -16.19
C LYS A 223 54.09 -29.70 -15.13
N GLN A 224 53.14 -30.09 -14.28
CA GLN A 224 53.33 -31.17 -13.31
C GLN A 224 53.51 -32.55 -13.99
N LYS A 225 52.79 -32.83 -15.08
CA LYS A 225 52.98 -34.05 -15.87
C LYS A 225 54.34 -34.08 -16.57
N GLU A 226 54.78 -32.96 -17.13
CA GLU A 226 56.10 -32.81 -17.75
C GLU A 226 57.21 -33.01 -16.71
N GLN A 227 57.10 -32.40 -15.53
CA GLN A 227 58.03 -32.63 -14.42
C GLN A 227 58.01 -34.10 -13.96
N ARG A 228 56.84 -34.76 -13.88
CA ARG A 228 56.75 -36.19 -13.58
C ARG A 228 57.36 -37.07 -14.67
N ASN A 229 57.27 -36.68 -15.94
CA ASN A 229 57.88 -37.42 -17.05
C ASN A 229 59.39 -37.16 -17.17
N ALA A 230 59.87 -35.96 -16.84
CA ALA A 230 61.29 -35.62 -16.80
C ALA A 230 62.02 -36.31 -15.63
N ASN A 231 61.33 -36.55 -14.51
CA ASN A 231 61.85 -37.30 -13.36
C ASN A 231 61.63 -38.83 -13.46
N LYS A 232 61.16 -39.36 -14.60
CA LYS A 232 61.15 -40.83 -14.81
C LYS A 232 62.55 -41.31 -15.21
N PRO A 233 63.11 -42.33 -14.55
CA PRO A 233 64.37 -42.93 -14.99
C PRO A 233 64.21 -43.56 -16.39
N PRO A 234 65.30 -43.66 -17.19
CA PRO A 234 65.22 -44.17 -18.55
C PRO A 234 64.69 -45.61 -18.55
N VAL A 235 63.59 -45.82 -19.27
CA VAL A 235 63.02 -47.16 -19.47
C VAL A 235 63.92 -47.90 -20.45
N TYR A 236 64.62 -48.90 -19.93
CA TYR A 236 65.37 -49.89 -20.72
C TYR A 236 64.41 -50.61 -21.67
N THR A 237 64.60 -50.43 -22.99
CA THR A 237 63.85 -51.13 -24.04
C THR A 237 64.38 -52.56 -24.20
N GLY A 238 64.19 -53.38 -23.17
CA GLY A 238 64.30 -54.83 -23.28
C GLY A 238 62.94 -55.38 -23.71
N ARG A 239 62.87 -55.99 -24.90
CA ARG A 239 61.74 -56.84 -25.29
C ARG A 239 61.64 -58.01 -24.30
N THR A 240 60.82 -57.87 -23.29
CA THR A 240 60.28 -59.00 -22.52
C THR A 240 58.79 -58.76 -22.40
N GLY A 241 58.01 -59.53 -23.15
CA GLY A 241 56.55 -59.46 -23.07
C GLY A 241 56.11 -59.71 -21.62
N LEU A 242 55.08 -58.97 -21.18
CA LEU A 242 54.44 -59.17 -19.88
C LEU A 242 54.12 -60.66 -19.68
N THR A 243 54.66 -61.24 -18.61
CA THR A 243 54.31 -62.57 -18.12
C THR A 243 52.80 -62.66 -17.86
N ALA A 244 52.22 -63.85 -18.03
CA ALA A 244 50.77 -64.07 -17.98
C ALA A 244 50.10 -63.54 -16.68
N ALA A 245 50.83 -63.51 -15.57
CA ALA A 245 50.37 -62.94 -14.31
C ALA A 245 50.16 -61.40 -14.37
N GLY A 246 51.06 -60.66 -15.03
CA GLY A 246 50.96 -59.20 -15.14
C GLY A 246 49.81 -58.72 -16.03
N ARG A 247 49.40 -59.54 -17.02
CA ARG A 247 48.19 -59.24 -17.83
C ARG A 247 46.90 -59.48 -17.05
N ALA A 248 46.88 -60.50 -16.19
CA ALA A 248 45.73 -60.81 -15.35
C ALA A 248 45.52 -59.73 -14.28
N GLU A 249 46.59 -59.19 -13.69
CA GLU A 249 46.52 -58.15 -12.68
C GLU A 249 46.04 -56.80 -13.26
N LEU A 250 46.46 -56.47 -14.48
CA LEU A 250 46.01 -55.27 -15.19
C LEU A 250 44.55 -55.38 -15.66
N ALA A 251 44.10 -56.59 -16.02
CA ALA A 251 42.68 -56.87 -16.28
C ALA A 251 41.83 -56.75 -15.01
N ASN A 252 42.34 -57.19 -13.85
CA ASN A 252 41.66 -57.05 -12.57
C ASN A 252 41.60 -55.60 -12.08
N GLN A 253 42.65 -54.80 -12.32
CA GLN A 253 42.63 -53.36 -12.05
C GLN A 253 41.63 -52.62 -12.93
N ARG A 254 41.59 -52.92 -14.23
CA ARG A 254 40.57 -52.35 -15.13
C ARG A 254 39.15 -52.75 -14.74
N ALA A 255 38.93 -54.00 -14.33
CA ALA A 255 37.63 -54.44 -13.84
C ALA A 255 37.21 -53.72 -12.54
N ARG A 256 38.16 -53.39 -11.65
CA ARG A 256 37.89 -52.59 -10.45
C ARG A 256 37.61 -51.12 -10.78
N GLU A 257 38.35 -50.52 -11.69
CA GLU A 257 38.11 -49.15 -12.15
C GLU A 257 36.77 -49.03 -12.89
N GLU A 258 36.40 -50.00 -13.72
CA GLU A 258 35.08 -50.05 -14.37
C GLU A 258 33.95 -50.28 -13.34
N ALA A 259 34.20 -51.05 -12.28
CA ALA A 259 33.23 -51.23 -11.20
C ALA A 259 33.04 -49.93 -10.39
N GLU A 260 34.11 -49.22 -10.05
CA GLU A 260 34.04 -47.92 -9.38
C GLU A 260 33.38 -46.84 -10.27
N GLN A 261 33.65 -46.82 -11.57
CA GLN A 261 32.97 -45.92 -12.49
C GLN A 261 31.48 -46.22 -12.59
N ARG A 262 31.09 -47.51 -12.65
CA ARG A 262 29.68 -47.91 -12.65
C ARG A 262 28.98 -47.59 -11.33
N GLU A 263 29.67 -47.69 -10.20
CA GLU A 263 29.13 -47.23 -8.91
C GLU A 263 28.96 -45.71 -8.86
N ARG A 264 29.94 -44.94 -9.37
CA ARG A 264 29.83 -43.48 -9.46
C ARG A 264 28.73 -43.03 -10.42
N GLU A 265 28.56 -43.69 -11.57
CA GLU A 265 27.44 -43.43 -12.49
C GLU A 265 26.09 -43.76 -11.85
N LYS A 266 26.01 -44.85 -11.06
CA LYS A 266 24.79 -45.17 -10.29
C LYS A 266 24.51 -44.14 -9.19
N ALA A 267 25.54 -43.65 -8.52
CA ALA A 267 25.41 -42.60 -7.51
C ALA A 267 24.94 -41.28 -8.12
N GLN A 268 25.55 -40.86 -9.24
CA GLN A 268 25.12 -39.66 -9.98
C GLN A 268 23.71 -39.79 -10.57
N ARG A 269 23.31 -40.98 -11.03
CA ARG A 269 21.92 -41.23 -11.47
C ARG A 269 20.92 -41.18 -10.32
N LYS A 270 21.30 -41.63 -9.11
CA LYS A 270 20.47 -41.48 -7.90
C LYS A 270 20.35 -40.02 -7.46
N GLU A 271 21.43 -39.27 -7.43
CA GLU A 271 21.39 -37.82 -7.15
C GLU A 271 20.53 -37.07 -8.19
N ALA A 272 20.61 -37.44 -9.47
CA ALA A 272 19.79 -36.84 -10.52
C ALA A 272 18.31 -37.25 -10.50
N GLU A 273 17.96 -38.39 -9.87
CA GLU A 273 16.56 -38.75 -9.58
C GLU A 273 16.05 -38.03 -8.33
N GLU A 274 16.86 -37.87 -7.28
CA GLU A 274 16.50 -37.13 -6.06
C GLU A 274 16.33 -35.62 -6.32
N ASP A 275 17.12 -35.01 -7.23
CA ASP A 275 16.96 -33.60 -7.62
C ASP A 275 15.70 -33.35 -8.48
N LYS A 276 15.17 -34.37 -9.17
CA LYS A 276 13.91 -34.25 -9.92
C LYS A 276 12.67 -34.25 -9.04
N ASP A 277 12.74 -34.88 -7.87
CA ASP A 277 11.65 -34.87 -6.88
C ASP A 277 11.69 -33.63 -5.95
N SER A 278 12.73 -32.79 -6.05
CA SER A 278 12.94 -31.61 -5.20
C SER A 278 12.49 -30.27 -5.83
N MET A 279 11.95 -30.24 -7.05
CA MET A 279 11.47 -29.01 -7.69
C MET A 279 10.04 -29.13 -8.21
N ASP A 280 9.08 -29.21 -7.27
CA ASP A 280 7.72 -28.73 -7.49
C ASP A 280 7.22 -28.09 -6.19
N VAL A 281 7.59 -26.82 -5.99
CA VAL A 281 6.97 -25.95 -4.99
C VAL A 281 6.58 -24.66 -5.69
N ASP A 282 5.49 -24.73 -6.45
CA ASP A 282 4.71 -23.54 -6.84
C ASP A 282 3.51 -23.39 -5.88
N GLU A 283 3.61 -22.30 -5.10
CA GLU A 283 2.57 -21.36 -4.64
C GLU A 283 1.10 -21.86 -4.48
N PRO A 284 0.49 -21.77 -3.27
CA PRO A 284 -0.91 -22.10 -3.12
C PRO A 284 -1.81 -20.92 -3.50
N THR A 285 -2.59 -21.08 -4.58
CA THR A 285 -3.79 -20.26 -4.82
C THR A 285 -4.96 -20.76 -3.97
N ASP A 286 -5.58 -19.84 -3.24
CA ASP A 286 -6.82 -20.01 -2.48
C ASP A 286 -7.95 -20.70 -3.28
N SER A 287 -8.63 -21.69 -2.69
CA SER A 287 -10.09 -21.85 -2.81
C SER A 287 -10.71 -22.95 -1.92
N LYS A 288 -11.59 -22.50 -1.03
CA LYS A 288 -12.86 -23.12 -0.57
C LYS A 288 -12.88 -24.60 -0.14
N GLY A 289 -13.20 -24.79 1.14
CA GLY A 289 -14.50 -25.40 1.46
C GLY A 289 -14.51 -26.74 2.23
N LYS A 290 -14.90 -26.63 3.51
CA LYS A 290 -15.71 -27.60 4.28
C LYS A 290 -15.19 -29.03 4.44
N GLY A 291 -14.59 -29.25 5.62
CA GLY A 291 -15.20 -30.11 6.63
C GLY A 291 -14.52 -31.45 6.94
N ARG A 292 -13.95 -31.57 8.14
CA ARG A 292 -14.30 -32.60 9.15
C ARG A 292 -13.48 -32.44 10.44
N LYS A 293 -14.10 -32.87 11.54
CA LYS A 293 -13.74 -32.74 12.96
C LYS A 293 -12.47 -33.52 13.37
N PRO A 294 -11.92 -33.24 14.58
CA PRO A 294 -10.55 -33.64 14.97
C PRO A 294 -10.50 -35.01 15.67
N SER A 295 -9.33 -35.67 15.60
CA SER A 295 -8.96 -36.78 16.47
C SER A 295 -7.93 -36.31 17.51
N VAL A 296 -8.30 -36.46 18.77
CA VAL A 296 -7.45 -36.25 19.95
C VAL A 296 -6.54 -37.46 20.11
N SER A 297 -5.23 -37.25 20.28
CA SER A 297 -4.36 -38.15 21.03
C SER A 297 -3.12 -37.42 21.54
N ASP A 298 -3.22 -37.12 22.83
CA ASP A 298 -2.21 -36.84 23.84
C ASP A 298 -0.83 -37.51 23.63
N SER A 299 0.23 -36.74 23.85
CA SER A 299 1.51 -37.18 24.44
C SER A 299 2.45 -35.99 24.69
N SER A 300 2.25 -35.26 25.79
CA SER A 300 3.26 -34.31 26.30
C SER A 300 4.24 -35.02 27.25
N GLN A 301 5.44 -35.36 26.78
CA GLN A 301 6.61 -35.59 27.63
C GLN A 301 7.45 -34.31 27.67
N GLY A 302 7.27 -33.53 28.74
CA GLY A 302 8.09 -32.36 29.08
C GLY A 302 8.85 -32.63 30.38
N GLN A 303 10.15 -32.36 30.36
CA GLN A 303 11.16 -32.81 31.30
C GLN A 303 11.06 -32.24 32.73
N GLN A 304 11.59 -33.04 33.65
CA GLN A 304 12.03 -32.71 35.00
C GLN A 304 12.78 -31.38 35.11
N ARG A 305 12.54 -30.65 36.20
CA ARG A 305 13.63 -30.19 37.08
C ARG A 305 13.13 -29.88 38.50
N LYS A 306 13.73 -30.63 39.44
CA LYS A 306 13.66 -30.49 40.90
C LYS A 306 14.23 -29.13 41.34
N ARG A 307 13.67 -28.52 42.40
CA ARG A 307 14.38 -28.24 43.67
C ARG A 307 13.44 -27.63 44.74
N ASN A 308 13.41 -28.37 45.84
CA ASN A 308 13.04 -28.09 47.24
C ASN A 308 12.93 -26.61 47.67
N ARG A 309 11.86 -26.22 48.40
CA ARG A 309 11.65 -26.33 49.87
C ARG A 309 12.59 -25.40 50.65
N VAL A 310 12.07 -24.30 51.20
CA VAL A 310 11.62 -24.15 52.60
C VAL A 310 10.41 -23.23 52.58
#